data_AF-A0AA89BM19-F1
#
_entry.id   AF-A0AA89BM19-F1
#
_cell.length_a   1.000
_cell.length_b   1.000
_cell.length_c   1.000
_cell.angle_alpha   90.00
_cell.angle_beta   90.00
_cell.angle_gamma   90.00
#
_symmetry.space_group_name_H-M   'P 1'
#
loop_
_entity.id
_entity.type
_entity.pdbx_description
1 polymer ?
#
loop_
_entity_poly.entity_id
_entity_poly.type
_entity_poly.pdbx_seq_one_letter_code
_entity_poly.pdbx_strand_id
1 'polypeptide(L)'
;MEDRCVVVCLTTESSPDVVCRRQEPGMLARRWPYSRSAPNKERIKTFIVYKLPENTKNKVNDGYSFYYMDVNNPSWSKSSLGINENRGHAVYYTLQQIYGTKQNDTFLYAFYNDQPPPKSESLNHGHTKGAFAFEKTGGFWMISSIPHFPSPKKLGYLYPKSGRDNGQTILCISLKYGSMDDIAKIMQFTYPKFYDYNLPKSFADASPAMTAILNKKQEHVTTPPYQGQTSLQSKAGQEFLNFAKAGNFEADLYDSFVSCQLKNDLQVETWQNGEKSKVLPSNCSVKCEGDSSTRSVFNINSISIQGDNFKETKDHSKWAVSKTDQWVCIGDINRLETQFHRGGATTCFQNGQVHKGFTQIIAGYNKCGTFNKDFFQPVELLST
;
A
#
# COMPACT_ATOMS: atom_id res chain seq x y z
N MET A 1 -1.24 22.02 -18.32
CA MET A 1 -1.61 20.64 -17.94
C MET A 1 -0.79 20.28 -16.70
N GLU A 2 -1.41 20.31 -15.53
CA GLU A 2 -0.74 20.03 -14.25
C GLU A 2 -0.81 18.53 -13.96
N ASP A 3 0.36 17.90 -13.76
CA ASP A 3 0.45 16.52 -13.30
C ASP A 3 0.00 16.42 -11.84
N ARG A 4 -0.56 15.27 -11.45
CA ARG A 4 -1.43 15.12 -10.27
C ARG A 4 -0.94 14.14 -9.19
N CYS A 5 0.36 13.88 -9.18
CA CYS A 5 1.12 13.65 -7.96
C CYS A 5 2.31 14.60 -8.06
N VAL A 6 2.08 15.87 -7.77
CA VAL A 6 3.15 16.87 -7.83
C VAL A 6 3.11 17.64 -6.53
N VAL A 7 3.62 16.97 -5.53
CA VAL A 7 4.02 17.63 -4.30
C VAL A 7 5.53 17.73 -4.37
N VAL A 8 6.06 18.89 -4.02
CA VAL A 8 7.51 19.03 -3.84
C VAL A 8 7.75 18.83 -2.35
N CYS A 9 8.34 17.71 -2.00
CA CYS A 9 8.80 17.40 -0.65
C CYS A 9 10.28 17.75 -0.59
N LEU A 10 10.67 18.54 0.41
CA LEU A 10 12.05 19.00 0.58
C LEU A 10 12.52 18.68 1.99
N THR A 11 13.74 18.18 2.07
CA THR A 11 14.59 18.19 3.27
C THR A 11 15.55 19.38 3.12
N THR A 12 15.91 20.06 4.21
CA THR A 12 16.93 21.12 4.16
C THR A 12 18.23 20.61 4.74
N GLU A 13 19.39 21.11 4.29
CA GLU A 13 20.68 20.76 4.90
C GLU A 13 20.72 21.08 6.41
N SER A 14 19.86 22.00 6.87
CA SER A 14 19.70 22.41 8.27
C SER A 14 18.64 21.63 9.07
N SER A 15 17.84 20.77 8.44
CA SER A 15 16.81 19.96 9.10
C SER A 15 16.54 18.67 8.33
N PRO A 16 16.74 17.49 8.95
CA PRO A 16 16.45 16.20 8.32
C PRO A 16 14.94 15.96 8.11
N ASP A 17 14.08 16.89 8.53
CA ASP A 17 12.63 16.69 8.48
C ASP A 17 12.04 17.03 7.10
N VAL A 18 11.10 16.21 6.64
CA VAL A 18 10.36 16.43 5.38
C VAL A 18 9.15 17.33 5.63
N VAL A 19 9.02 18.37 4.80
CA VAL A 19 7.77 19.10 4.60
C VAL A 19 7.49 19.17 3.11
N CYS A 20 6.23 18.92 2.74
CA CYS A 20 5.80 18.99 1.35
C CYS A 20 4.97 20.25 1.09
N ARG A 21 4.99 20.76 -0.14
CA ARG A 21 4.15 21.90 -0.56
C ARG A 21 3.50 21.64 -1.93
N ARG A 22 2.31 22.20 -2.12
CA ARG A 22 1.66 22.27 -3.44
C ARG A 22 2.47 23.18 -4.36
N GLN A 23 2.71 22.75 -5.58
CA GLN A 23 3.29 23.61 -6.61
C GLN A 23 2.20 24.60 -7.09
N GLU A 24 2.39 25.91 -6.89
CA GLU A 24 1.52 26.93 -7.48
C GLU A 24 2.07 27.42 -8.84
N PRO A 25 1.22 27.60 -9.86
CA PRO A 25 1.64 28.20 -11.13
C PRO A 25 2.06 29.66 -10.89
N GLY A 26 3.35 29.95 -11.09
CA GLY A 26 3.90 31.32 -11.00
C GLY A 26 4.76 31.65 -9.78
N MET A 27 5.04 30.71 -8.86
CA MET A 27 6.04 30.93 -7.82
C MET A 27 7.46 31.04 -8.41
N LEU A 28 7.87 32.27 -8.74
CA LEU A 28 9.27 32.64 -8.93
C LEU A 28 10.05 32.35 -7.64
N ALA A 29 11.24 31.78 -7.80
CA ALA A 29 12.15 31.31 -6.76
C ALA A 29 12.74 32.45 -5.89
N ARG A 30 11.94 33.42 -5.44
CA ARG A 30 12.40 34.61 -4.69
C ARG A 30 12.18 34.53 -3.18
N ARG A 31 11.68 33.42 -2.65
CA ARG A 31 11.50 33.23 -1.19
C ARG A 31 12.12 31.95 -0.63
N TRP A 32 13.02 31.30 -1.38
CA TRP A 32 13.77 30.15 -0.90
C TRP A 32 15.17 30.59 -0.48
N PRO A 33 15.56 30.50 0.81
CA PRO A 33 16.96 30.54 1.15
C PRO A 33 17.58 29.19 0.74
N TYR A 34 18.63 29.28 -0.06
CA TYR A 34 19.55 28.22 -0.50
C TYR A 34 19.28 27.44 -1.80
N SER A 35 20.37 27.46 -2.59
CA SER A 35 20.71 26.82 -3.88
C SER A 35 19.97 27.24 -5.16
N ARG A 36 20.56 28.26 -5.82
CA ARG A 36 20.47 28.46 -7.27
C ARG A 36 21.29 27.39 -7.99
N SER A 37 20.81 26.14 -8.12
CA SER A 37 21.42 25.15 -9.05
C SER A 37 20.63 23.84 -9.28
N ALA A 38 19.30 23.85 -9.31
CA ALA A 38 18.54 22.67 -9.77
C ALA A 38 17.76 22.98 -11.06
N PRO A 39 18.25 22.57 -12.25
CA PRO A 39 17.57 22.82 -13.53
C PRO A 39 16.27 22.02 -13.72
N ASN A 40 15.93 21.06 -12.87
CA ASN A 40 14.70 20.27 -12.97
C ASN A 40 13.98 20.21 -11.61
N LYS A 41 12.87 20.94 -11.47
CA LYS A 41 11.94 20.76 -10.34
C LYS A 41 11.19 19.45 -10.54
N GLU A 42 11.77 18.34 -10.10
CA GLU A 42 11.21 17.01 -10.35
C GLU A 42 9.94 16.77 -9.54
N ARG A 43 8.90 16.38 -10.27
CA ARG A 43 7.57 16.02 -9.80
C ARG A 43 7.63 14.68 -9.07
N ILE A 44 7.12 14.56 -7.86
CA ILE A 44 7.13 13.29 -7.10
C ILE A 44 6.06 12.33 -7.63
N LYS A 45 6.48 11.34 -8.41
CA LYS A 45 5.56 10.44 -9.12
C LYS A 45 5.15 9.22 -8.30
N THR A 46 5.95 8.79 -7.34
CA THR A 46 5.64 7.67 -6.43
C THR A 46 6.23 7.97 -5.06
N PHE A 47 5.45 7.81 -3.99
CA PHE A 47 5.93 7.98 -2.62
C PHE A 47 5.39 6.93 -1.66
N ILE A 48 6.10 6.76 -0.55
CA ILE A 48 5.76 5.84 0.53
C ILE A 48 5.75 6.62 1.85
N VAL A 49 4.75 6.34 2.68
CA VAL A 49 4.65 6.85 4.04
C VAL A 49 4.57 5.68 5.00
N TYR A 50 5.34 5.78 6.09
CA TYR A 50 5.31 4.85 7.22
C TYR A 50 4.94 5.63 8.48
N LYS A 51 3.68 5.58 8.88
CA LYS A 51 3.23 6.17 10.15
C LYS A 51 3.62 5.26 11.31
N LEU A 52 4.15 5.85 12.38
CA LEU A 52 4.55 5.15 13.60
C LEU A 52 3.37 4.89 14.54
N PRO A 53 3.37 3.77 15.30
CA PRO A 53 2.43 3.58 16.39
C PRO A 53 2.64 4.61 17.51
N GLU A 54 1.69 4.66 18.45
CA GLU A 54 1.89 5.38 19.70
C GLU A 54 3.04 4.77 20.53
N ASN A 55 3.52 5.54 21.51
CA ASN A 55 4.55 5.13 22.46
C ASN A 55 5.92 4.80 21.83
N THR A 56 6.21 5.37 20.67
CA THR A 56 7.56 5.40 20.12
C THR A 56 8.44 6.44 20.84
N LYS A 57 9.73 6.48 20.51
CA LYS A 57 10.75 7.29 21.20
C LYS A 57 10.39 8.78 21.19
N ASN A 58 9.79 9.26 20.10
CA ASN A 58 9.37 10.66 19.97
C ASN A 58 7.90 10.85 20.43
N LYS A 59 7.69 11.74 21.41
CA LYS A 59 6.36 12.10 21.90
C LYS A 59 5.67 13.21 21.10
N VAL A 60 6.39 13.92 20.24
CA VAL A 60 5.79 14.90 19.31
C VAL A 60 4.97 14.12 18.27
N ASN A 61 3.70 14.50 18.10
CA ASN A 61 2.75 13.76 17.25
C ASN A 61 2.71 12.26 17.60
N ASP A 62 2.67 11.91 18.88
CA ASP A 62 2.68 10.50 19.32
C ASP A 62 1.54 9.69 18.67
N GLY A 63 1.91 8.65 17.92
CA GLY A 63 1.00 7.85 17.09
C GLY A 63 0.50 8.55 15.81
N TYR A 64 1.02 9.72 15.45
CA TYR A 64 0.75 10.40 14.18
C TYR A 64 2.03 10.80 13.42
N SER A 65 3.20 10.72 14.06
CA SER A 65 4.50 10.84 13.42
C SER A 65 4.62 9.84 12.28
N PHE A 66 5.24 10.25 11.18
CA PHE A 66 5.49 9.36 10.05
C PHE A 66 6.84 9.63 9.40
N TYR A 67 7.39 8.58 8.81
CA TYR A 67 8.51 8.66 7.89
C TYR A 67 8.00 8.69 6.46
N TYR A 68 8.74 9.38 5.63
CA TYR A 68 8.49 9.57 4.22
C TYR A 68 9.70 9.10 3.41
N MET A 69 9.42 8.52 2.25
CA MET A 69 10.41 8.35 1.20
C MET A 69 9.73 8.43 -0.16
N ASP A 70 10.49 8.73 -1.20
CA ASP A 70 10.01 8.73 -2.57
C ASP A 70 11.11 8.23 -3.52
N VAL A 71 10.78 8.02 -4.79
CA VAL A 71 11.74 7.47 -5.77
C VAL A 71 12.94 8.39 -6.04
N ASN A 72 12.82 9.69 -5.79
CA ASN A 72 13.89 10.68 -5.92
C ASN A 72 14.64 10.88 -4.60
N ASN A 73 13.97 10.66 -3.46
CA ASN A 73 14.54 10.68 -2.10
C ASN A 73 14.32 9.31 -1.42
N PRO A 74 15.04 8.25 -1.85
CA PRO A 74 14.75 6.87 -1.46
C PRO A 74 15.38 6.50 -0.10
N SER A 75 15.31 7.41 0.86
CA SER A 75 15.77 7.23 2.24
C SER A 75 14.68 7.68 3.20
N TRP A 76 14.44 6.90 4.25
CA TRP A 76 13.49 7.28 5.30
C TRP A 76 13.87 8.64 5.88
N SER A 77 12.93 9.57 5.82
CA SER A 77 13.08 10.91 6.37
C SER A 77 11.87 11.22 7.22
N LYS A 78 12.09 11.64 8.47
CA LYS A 78 11.00 11.90 9.41
C LYS A 78 10.23 13.14 8.98
N SER A 79 8.91 13.14 9.07
CA SER A 79 8.13 14.35 8.87
C SER A 79 8.11 15.19 10.15
N SER A 80 8.25 16.50 10.02
CA SER A 80 8.02 17.44 11.15
C SER A 80 6.53 17.61 11.46
N LEU A 81 5.65 17.22 10.54
CA LEU A 81 4.19 17.24 10.69
C LEU A 81 3.66 15.85 11.03
N GLY A 82 2.56 15.80 11.77
CA GLY A 82 1.78 14.58 11.96
C GLY A 82 0.96 14.25 10.72
N ILE A 83 0.68 12.97 10.48
CA ILE A 83 -0.20 12.54 9.37
C ILE A 83 -1.64 13.03 9.53
N ASN A 84 -2.02 13.41 10.75
CA ASN A 84 -3.32 13.98 11.09
C ASN A 84 -3.46 15.47 10.74
N GLU A 85 -2.36 16.13 10.37
CA GLU A 85 -2.39 17.51 9.93
C GLU A 85 -3.16 17.63 8.60
N ASN A 86 -3.90 18.72 8.42
CA ASN A 86 -4.71 18.94 7.24
C ASN A 86 -3.99 19.80 6.18
N ARG A 87 -2.65 19.78 6.17
CA ARG A 87 -1.78 20.48 5.20
C ARG A 87 -0.32 20.05 5.35
N GLY A 88 0.49 20.35 4.35
CA GLY A 88 1.96 20.33 4.46
C GLY A 88 2.64 18.98 4.25
N HIS A 89 1.90 17.93 3.88
CA HIS A 89 2.48 16.61 3.59
C HIS A 89 1.84 15.93 2.37
N ALA A 90 2.55 14.97 1.79
CA ALA A 90 2.21 14.34 0.50
C ALA A 90 0.82 13.68 0.48
N VAL A 91 0.44 12.99 1.56
CA VAL A 91 -0.86 12.30 1.68
C VAL A 91 -2.01 13.30 1.58
N TYR A 92 -1.96 14.39 2.36
CA TYR A 92 -2.97 15.45 2.33
C TYR A 92 -3.10 16.04 0.93
N TYR A 93 -1.99 16.48 0.32
CA TYR A 93 -2.04 17.12 -1.00
C TYR A 93 -2.52 16.17 -2.10
N THR A 94 -2.23 14.87 -1.97
CA THR A 94 -2.74 13.85 -2.91
C THR A 94 -4.26 13.75 -2.81
N LEU A 95 -4.79 13.52 -1.61
CA LEU A 95 -6.25 13.39 -1.42
C LEU A 95 -7.01 14.70 -1.62
N GLN A 96 -6.36 15.85 -1.40
CA GLN A 96 -6.96 17.16 -1.66
C GLN A 96 -7.34 17.35 -3.12
N GLN A 97 -6.74 16.60 -4.05
CA GLN A 97 -7.14 16.61 -5.46
C GLN A 97 -8.51 15.95 -5.68
N ILE A 98 -8.94 15.07 -4.78
CA ILE A 98 -10.32 14.57 -4.74
C ILE A 98 -11.18 15.57 -3.95
N TYR A 99 -10.78 15.94 -2.74
CA TYR A 99 -11.60 16.78 -1.86
C TYR A 99 -11.91 18.17 -2.42
N GLY A 100 -10.92 18.81 -3.06
CA GLY A 100 -11.04 20.16 -3.63
C GLY A 100 -11.73 20.21 -4.99
N THR A 101 -11.96 19.07 -5.64
CA THR A 101 -12.59 19.04 -6.97
C THR A 101 -14.11 19.08 -6.84
N LYS A 102 -14.76 20.02 -7.54
CA LYS A 102 -16.23 20.03 -7.67
C LYS A 102 -16.66 18.82 -8.50
N GLN A 103 -17.75 18.15 -8.12
CA GLN A 103 -18.27 17.05 -8.94
C GLN A 103 -18.60 17.58 -10.33
N ASN A 104 -18.00 16.97 -11.35
CA ASN A 104 -18.21 17.28 -12.76
C ASN A 104 -17.91 16.03 -13.61
N ASP A 105 -18.18 16.12 -14.91
CA ASP A 105 -18.04 14.98 -15.83
C ASP A 105 -16.60 14.63 -16.23
N THR A 106 -15.61 15.30 -15.64
CA THR A 106 -14.19 15.21 -16.05
C THR A 106 -13.29 14.50 -15.03
N PHE A 107 -13.84 14.08 -13.88
CA PHE A 107 -13.07 13.54 -12.76
C PHE A 107 -13.70 12.26 -12.18
N LEU A 108 -13.01 11.13 -12.35
CA LEU A 108 -13.32 9.85 -11.71
C LEU A 108 -12.59 9.78 -10.37
N TYR A 109 -13.26 9.32 -9.32
CA TYR A 109 -12.58 8.87 -8.09
C TYR A 109 -13.35 7.73 -7.42
N ALA A 110 -12.64 6.96 -6.61
CA ALA A 110 -13.26 6.06 -5.65
C ALA A 110 -12.40 5.94 -4.38
N PHE A 111 -13.09 5.85 -3.26
CA PHE A 111 -12.53 5.43 -1.99
C PHE A 111 -13.05 4.05 -1.62
N TYR A 112 -12.14 3.20 -1.15
CA TYR A 112 -12.45 1.85 -0.71
C TYR A 112 -11.75 1.50 0.60
N ASN A 113 -12.44 0.76 1.45
CA ASN A 113 -11.95 0.30 2.74
C ASN A 113 -12.92 -0.76 3.28
N ASP A 114 -12.41 -1.91 3.72
CA ASP A 114 -13.23 -2.93 4.38
C ASP A 114 -13.79 -2.47 5.74
N GLN A 115 -13.14 -1.50 6.38
CA GLN A 115 -13.61 -0.77 7.57
C GLN A 115 -13.85 0.72 7.22
N PRO A 116 -14.84 1.06 6.37
CA PRO A 116 -15.00 2.42 5.87
C PRO A 116 -15.51 3.35 6.97
N PRO A 117 -15.16 4.64 6.98
CA PRO A 117 -15.63 5.57 8.02
C PRO A 117 -17.14 5.86 7.88
N PRO A 118 -17.94 5.88 8.97
CA PRO A 118 -17.67 5.44 10.34
C PRO A 118 -18.15 3.98 10.61
N LYS A 119 -18.33 3.17 9.57
CA LYS A 119 -18.91 1.83 9.63
C LYS A 119 -17.90 0.81 10.15
N SER A 120 -18.43 -0.28 10.69
CA SER A 120 -17.67 -1.48 11.06
C SER A 120 -17.11 -2.23 9.85
N GLU A 121 -16.22 -3.18 10.16
CA GLU A 121 -15.61 -4.08 9.18
C GLU A 121 -16.64 -4.85 8.36
N SER A 122 -16.32 -5.04 7.09
CA SER A 122 -17.00 -5.96 6.20
C SER A 122 -16.14 -7.18 5.97
N LEU A 123 -16.62 -8.32 6.47
CA LEU A 123 -15.96 -9.61 6.28
C LEU A 123 -16.23 -10.22 4.90
N ASN A 124 -17.28 -9.76 4.20
CA ASN A 124 -17.65 -10.24 2.87
C ASN A 124 -16.93 -9.53 1.71
N HIS A 125 -16.03 -8.60 2.01
CA HIS A 125 -15.20 -7.90 1.02
C HIS A 125 -13.72 -8.13 1.33
N GLY A 126 -12.87 -7.91 0.33
CA GLY A 126 -11.44 -8.06 0.53
C GLY A 126 -10.86 -7.11 1.57
N HIS A 127 -9.76 -7.52 2.20
CA HIS A 127 -9.07 -6.75 3.25
C HIS A 127 -8.22 -5.62 2.66
N THR A 128 -8.81 -4.77 1.82
CA THR A 128 -8.10 -3.77 1.02
C THR A 128 -8.62 -2.36 1.28
N LYS A 129 -7.73 -1.37 1.25
CA LYS A 129 -8.06 0.03 1.59
C LYS A 129 -7.25 1.00 0.74
N GLY A 130 -7.84 2.13 0.39
CA GLY A 130 -7.16 3.12 -0.44
C GLY A 130 -8.09 4.05 -1.20
N ALA A 131 -7.50 4.66 -2.23
CA ALA A 131 -8.15 5.61 -3.10
C ALA A 131 -7.55 5.55 -4.50
N PHE A 132 -8.35 5.80 -5.53
CA PHE A 132 -7.84 6.16 -6.84
C PHE A 132 -8.62 7.34 -7.41
N ALA A 133 -7.97 8.10 -8.29
CA ALA A 133 -8.62 9.14 -9.05
C ALA A 133 -7.95 9.33 -10.41
N PHE A 134 -8.77 9.66 -11.40
CA PHE A 134 -8.33 9.85 -12.78
C PHE A 134 -9.01 11.04 -13.45
N GLU A 135 -8.22 11.67 -14.31
CA GLU A 135 -8.66 12.54 -15.39
C GLU A 135 -8.10 12.07 -16.71
N LYS A 136 -8.53 12.67 -17.82
CA LYS A 136 -8.02 12.33 -19.17
C LYS A 136 -6.49 12.52 -19.31
N THR A 137 -5.85 13.30 -18.43
CA THR A 137 -4.38 13.50 -18.42
C THR A 137 -3.63 12.50 -17.53
N GLY A 138 -4.32 11.63 -16.80
CA GLY A 138 -3.77 10.63 -15.89
C GLY A 138 -4.37 10.70 -14.49
N GLY A 139 -3.74 10.02 -13.54
CA GLY A 139 -4.32 9.84 -12.21
C GLY A 139 -3.32 9.37 -11.17
N PHE A 140 -3.86 8.86 -10.07
CA PHE A 140 -3.09 8.19 -9.04
C PHE A 140 -3.85 7.02 -8.45
N TRP A 141 -3.10 6.09 -7.86
CA TRP A 141 -3.60 5.04 -7.01
C TRP A 141 -2.85 5.05 -5.67
N MET A 142 -3.61 5.06 -4.58
CA MET A 142 -3.15 5.04 -3.21
C MET A 142 -3.59 3.73 -2.55
N ILE A 143 -2.62 2.95 -2.07
CA ILE A 143 -2.81 1.72 -1.30
C ILE A 143 -2.53 2.06 0.17
N SER A 144 -3.37 1.61 1.10
CA SER A 144 -3.26 1.97 2.51
C SER A 144 -3.60 0.80 3.43
N SER A 145 -2.96 0.76 4.60
CA SER A 145 -3.32 -0.16 5.67
C SER A 145 -4.22 0.46 6.76
N ILE A 146 -4.76 1.66 6.55
CA ILE A 146 -5.42 2.47 7.58
C ILE A 146 -6.94 2.24 7.60
N PRO A 147 -7.52 1.64 8.66
CA PRO A 147 -8.97 1.60 8.84
C PRO A 147 -9.61 2.98 8.89
N HIS A 148 -10.84 3.10 8.41
CA HIS A 148 -11.63 4.35 8.44
C HIS A 148 -10.97 5.53 7.70
N PHE A 149 -10.07 5.24 6.74
CA PHE A 149 -9.37 6.23 5.93
C PHE A 149 -9.36 5.80 4.44
N PRO A 150 -9.43 6.73 3.46
CA PRO A 150 -9.72 8.16 3.61
C PRO A 150 -11.08 8.47 4.25
N SER A 151 -11.33 9.72 4.62
CA SER A 151 -12.68 10.18 4.98
C SER A 151 -13.52 10.42 3.71
N PRO A 152 -14.87 10.29 3.77
CA PRO A 152 -15.74 10.57 2.64
C PRO A 152 -15.52 12.01 2.14
N LYS A 153 -15.68 12.23 0.83
CA LYS A 153 -15.34 13.48 0.13
C LYS A 153 -15.93 14.71 0.81
N LYS A 154 -17.18 14.60 1.28
CA LYS A 154 -17.91 15.69 1.94
C LYS A 154 -17.27 16.19 3.25
N LEU A 155 -16.43 15.37 3.89
CA LEU A 155 -15.76 15.72 5.15
C LEU A 155 -14.37 16.32 4.94
N GLY A 156 -13.84 16.29 3.72
CA GLY A 156 -12.45 16.68 3.46
C GLY A 156 -11.46 15.69 4.09
N TYR A 157 -10.22 16.11 4.26
CA TYR A 157 -9.16 15.29 4.86
C TYR A 157 -9.32 15.21 6.38
N LEU A 158 -9.60 14.01 6.88
CA LEU A 158 -9.63 13.69 8.31
C LEU A 158 -8.90 12.38 8.55
N TYR A 159 -7.89 12.41 9.42
CA TYR A 159 -7.21 11.21 9.86
C TYR A 159 -7.97 10.56 11.02
N PRO A 160 -8.23 9.25 11.00
CA PRO A 160 -9.00 8.58 12.04
C PRO A 160 -8.23 8.54 13.36
N LYS A 161 -8.91 8.83 14.47
CA LYS A 161 -8.33 8.74 15.82
C LYS A 161 -7.82 7.33 16.14
N SER A 162 -8.51 6.29 15.67
CA SER A 162 -8.09 4.90 15.83
C SER A 162 -6.81 4.55 15.04
N GLY A 163 -6.44 5.38 14.06
CA GLY A 163 -5.16 5.26 13.38
C GLY A 163 -3.97 5.64 14.25
N ARG A 164 -4.18 6.15 15.47
CA ARG A 164 -3.09 6.51 16.40
C ARG A 164 -2.29 5.29 16.87
N ASP A 165 -2.96 4.18 17.14
CA ASP A 165 -2.41 3.12 17.99
C ASP A 165 -1.37 2.22 17.30
N ASN A 166 -1.45 2.06 15.98
CA ASN A 166 -0.64 1.10 15.22
C ASN A 166 0.21 1.78 14.15
N GLY A 167 1.34 1.17 13.78
CA GLY A 167 2.10 1.52 12.59
C GLY A 167 1.28 1.27 11.32
N GLN A 168 1.45 2.09 10.29
CA GLN A 168 0.63 2.02 9.07
C GLN A 168 1.43 2.46 7.85
N THR A 169 1.18 1.85 6.69
CA THR A 169 1.83 2.22 5.44
C THR A 169 0.85 2.79 4.43
N ILE A 170 1.36 3.70 3.60
CA ILE A 170 0.70 4.19 2.39
C ILE A 170 1.70 4.12 1.23
N LEU A 171 1.29 3.54 0.11
CA LEU A 171 1.98 3.65 -1.18
C LEU A 171 1.10 4.46 -2.13
N CYS A 172 1.66 5.48 -2.77
CA CYS A 172 0.97 6.25 -3.79
C CYS A 172 1.75 6.19 -5.10
N ILE A 173 1.06 5.86 -6.19
CA ILE A 173 1.61 5.69 -7.54
C ILE A 173 0.89 6.66 -8.48
N SER A 174 1.64 7.52 -9.17
CA SER A 174 1.10 8.35 -10.26
C SER A 174 1.00 7.52 -11.53
N LEU A 175 -0.19 7.49 -12.14
CA LEU A 175 -0.52 6.60 -13.25
C LEU A 175 -0.92 7.38 -14.50
N LYS A 176 -0.67 6.77 -15.66
CA LYS A 176 -1.20 7.26 -16.95
C LYS A 176 -2.71 6.97 -17.00
N TYR A 177 -3.43 7.72 -17.85
CA TYR A 177 -4.87 7.52 -18.03
C TYR A 177 -5.21 6.09 -18.49
N GLY A 178 -4.33 5.47 -19.29
CA GLY A 178 -4.50 4.10 -19.77
C GLY A 178 -4.47 3.02 -18.67
N SER A 179 -4.01 3.32 -17.45
CA SER A 179 -3.94 2.34 -16.36
C SER A 179 -5.27 2.12 -15.63
N MET A 180 -6.36 2.78 -16.04
CA MET A 180 -7.66 2.62 -15.38
C MET A 180 -8.17 1.17 -15.42
N ASP A 181 -8.04 0.52 -16.57
CA ASP A 181 -8.53 -0.86 -16.73
C ASP A 181 -7.69 -1.85 -15.93
N ASP A 182 -6.39 -1.58 -15.78
CA ASP A 182 -5.50 -2.36 -14.91
C ASP A 182 -5.91 -2.23 -13.45
N ILE A 183 -6.24 -1.01 -12.98
CA ILE A 183 -6.78 -0.80 -11.63
C ILE A 183 -8.11 -1.55 -11.47
N ALA A 184 -9.03 -1.44 -12.44
CA ALA A 184 -10.30 -2.15 -12.38
C ALA A 184 -10.11 -3.67 -12.29
N LYS A 185 -9.19 -4.24 -13.08
CA LYS A 185 -8.83 -5.66 -13.03
C LYS A 185 -8.33 -6.08 -11.65
N ILE A 186 -7.44 -5.30 -11.03
CA ILE A 186 -6.98 -5.57 -9.65
C ILE A 186 -8.17 -5.58 -8.68
N MET A 187 -9.07 -4.61 -8.78
CA MET A 187 -10.25 -4.52 -7.91
C MET A 187 -11.26 -5.65 -8.13
N GLN A 188 -11.32 -6.26 -9.31
CA GLN A 188 -12.14 -7.46 -9.54
C GLN A 188 -11.63 -8.67 -8.74
N PHE A 189 -10.31 -8.82 -8.57
CA PHE A 189 -9.74 -9.84 -7.69
C PHE A 189 -9.92 -9.48 -6.23
N THR A 190 -9.58 -8.25 -5.83
CA THR A 190 -9.60 -7.87 -4.41
C THR A 190 -11.00 -7.68 -3.87
N TYR A 191 -12.01 -7.45 -4.71
CA TYR A 191 -13.41 -7.21 -4.33
C TYR A 191 -13.53 -6.21 -3.16
N PRO A 192 -13.07 -4.95 -3.36
CA PRO A 192 -12.99 -3.95 -2.31
C PRO A 192 -14.37 -3.43 -1.91
N LYS A 193 -14.53 -2.96 -0.66
CA LYS A 193 -15.73 -2.23 -0.27
C LYS A 193 -15.62 -0.75 -0.64
N PHE A 194 -16.20 -0.36 -1.76
CA PHE A 194 -16.34 1.06 -2.13
C PHE A 194 -17.38 1.76 -1.24
N TYR A 195 -17.06 2.97 -0.77
CA TYR A 195 -17.97 3.71 0.14
C TYR A 195 -18.22 5.16 -0.25
N ASP A 196 -17.42 5.73 -1.16
CA ASP A 196 -17.62 7.05 -1.74
C ASP A 196 -16.89 7.09 -3.08
N TYR A 197 -17.62 7.31 -4.17
CA TYR A 197 -17.08 7.31 -5.52
C TYR A 197 -17.90 8.20 -6.45
N ASN A 198 -17.27 8.61 -7.55
CA ASN A 198 -17.90 9.30 -8.66
C ASN A 198 -17.43 8.66 -9.97
N LEU A 199 -18.36 8.11 -10.75
CA LEU A 199 -18.09 7.58 -12.08
C LEU A 199 -18.88 8.39 -13.12
N PRO A 200 -18.27 9.42 -13.73
CA PRO A 200 -18.92 10.14 -14.81
C PRO A 200 -19.14 9.29 -16.05
N LYS A 201 -20.16 9.65 -16.85
CA LYS A 201 -20.50 8.95 -18.10
C LYS A 201 -19.30 8.83 -19.05
N SER A 202 -18.49 9.88 -19.17
CA SER A 202 -17.31 9.92 -20.04
C SER A 202 -16.19 8.92 -19.65
N PHE A 203 -16.19 8.44 -18.41
CA PHE A 203 -15.30 7.38 -17.92
C PHE A 203 -15.98 6.03 -18.01
N ALA A 204 -17.28 5.96 -17.68
CA ALA A 204 -18.07 4.74 -17.81
C ALA A 204 -18.10 4.21 -19.26
N ASP A 205 -18.25 5.11 -20.24
CA ASP A 205 -18.24 4.79 -21.66
C ASP A 205 -16.83 4.37 -22.14
N ALA A 206 -15.79 4.93 -21.54
CA ALA A 206 -14.40 4.68 -21.93
C ALA A 206 -13.81 3.41 -21.29
N SER A 207 -14.36 2.97 -20.15
CA SER A 207 -13.88 1.82 -19.39
C SER A 207 -15.06 1.00 -18.87
N PRO A 208 -15.49 -0.03 -19.62
CA PRO A 208 -16.45 -1.01 -19.14
C PRO A 208 -15.98 -1.70 -17.86
N ALA A 209 -14.67 -1.94 -17.71
CA ALA A 209 -14.09 -2.54 -16.51
C ALA A 209 -14.31 -1.66 -15.26
N MET A 210 -14.14 -0.34 -15.37
CA MET A 210 -14.43 0.58 -14.26
C MET A 210 -15.92 0.62 -13.93
N THR A 211 -16.79 0.59 -14.95
CA THR A 211 -18.24 0.44 -14.74
C THR A 211 -18.57 -0.86 -14.02
N ALA A 212 -17.89 -1.97 -14.35
CA ALA A 212 -18.13 -3.28 -13.76
C ALA A 212 -17.87 -3.30 -12.24
N ILE A 213 -16.81 -2.63 -11.78
CA ILE A 213 -16.45 -2.60 -10.35
C ILE A 213 -17.14 -1.51 -9.52
N LEU A 214 -17.62 -0.42 -10.13
CA LEU A 214 -18.27 0.69 -9.42
C LEU A 214 -19.80 0.69 -9.56
N ASN A 215 -20.37 -0.22 -10.35
CA ASN A 215 -21.83 -0.40 -10.38
C ASN A 215 -22.34 -1.11 -9.11
N LYS A 216 -23.67 -1.16 -8.94
CA LYS A 216 -24.31 -1.77 -7.76
C LYS A 216 -24.09 -3.28 -7.61
N LYS A 217 -23.83 -4.01 -8.70
CA LYS A 217 -23.59 -5.45 -8.66
C LYS A 217 -22.15 -5.78 -8.30
N GLN A 218 -21.22 -4.87 -8.58
CA GLN A 218 -19.79 -4.98 -8.37
C GLN A 218 -19.24 -6.35 -8.81
N GLU A 219 -18.91 -6.45 -10.10
CA GLU A 219 -18.33 -7.65 -10.66
C GLU A 219 -16.98 -7.96 -10.01
N HIS A 220 -16.77 -9.24 -9.68
CA HIS A 220 -15.57 -9.74 -9.06
C HIS A 220 -15.33 -11.20 -9.47
N VAL A 221 -14.12 -11.68 -9.23
CA VAL A 221 -13.71 -13.04 -9.60
C VAL A 221 -14.42 -14.06 -8.73
N THR A 222 -15.25 -14.90 -9.36
CA THR A 222 -16.01 -16.00 -8.72
C THR A 222 -15.67 -17.37 -9.32
N THR A 223 -14.81 -17.41 -10.33
CA THR A 223 -14.36 -18.65 -11.00
C THR A 223 -12.84 -18.67 -11.13
N PRO A 224 -12.19 -19.84 -11.17
CA PRO A 224 -10.74 -19.94 -11.33
C PRO A 224 -10.25 -19.34 -12.66
N PRO A 225 -9.03 -18.79 -12.72
CA PRO A 225 -8.06 -18.68 -11.63
C PRO A 225 -8.43 -17.60 -10.60
N TYR A 226 -8.24 -17.90 -9.31
CA TYR A 226 -8.59 -16.99 -8.19
C TYR A 226 -7.48 -16.01 -7.83
N GLN A 227 -6.42 -15.96 -8.63
CA GLN A 227 -5.27 -15.09 -8.46
C GLN A 227 -4.86 -14.50 -9.82
N GLY A 228 -4.33 -13.29 -9.79
CA GLY A 228 -3.96 -12.56 -10.99
C GLY A 228 -2.75 -11.67 -10.77
N GLN A 229 -1.90 -11.60 -11.80
CA GLN A 229 -0.82 -10.62 -11.89
C GLN A 229 -1.22 -9.51 -12.87
N THR A 230 -1.02 -8.26 -12.47
CA THR A 230 -1.24 -7.09 -13.32
C THR A 230 0.01 -6.22 -13.32
N SER A 231 0.50 -5.85 -14.50
CA SER A 231 1.63 -4.94 -14.63
C SER A 231 1.12 -3.51 -14.72
N LEU A 232 1.78 -2.59 -14.03
CA LEU A 232 1.45 -1.17 -14.01
C LEU A 232 2.72 -0.37 -14.26
N GLN A 233 2.63 0.67 -15.06
CA GLN A 233 3.72 1.62 -15.24
C GLN A 233 3.32 3.00 -14.69
N SER A 234 4.12 3.54 -13.78
CA SER A 234 3.92 4.91 -13.33
C SER A 234 4.13 5.92 -14.46
N LYS A 235 3.66 7.16 -14.27
CA LYS A 235 4.06 8.29 -15.14
C LYS A 235 5.57 8.53 -15.19
N ALA A 236 6.34 7.94 -14.28
CA ALA A 236 7.80 8.03 -14.24
C ALA A 236 8.49 7.01 -15.13
N GLY A 237 7.77 5.99 -15.60
CA GLY A 237 8.37 4.82 -16.24
C GLY A 237 8.79 3.72 -15.25
N GLN A 238 8.64 3.91 -13.93
CA GLN A 238 8.81 2.82 -12.96
C GLN A 238 7.72 1.76 -13.18
N GLU A 239 8.15 0.52 -13.38
CA GLU A 239 7.30 -0.67 -13.47
C GLU A 239 6.92 -1.20 -12.08
N PHE A 240 5.70 -1.70 -11.98
CA PHE A 240 5.13 -2.35 -10.82
C PHE A 240 4.42 -3.64 -11.24
N LEU A 241 4.50 -4.66 -10.38
CA LEU A 241 3.74 -5.90 -10.48
C LEU A 241 2.76 -5.96 -9.31
N ASN A 242 1.47 -5.98 -9.59
CA ASN A 242 0.45 -6.25 -8.60
C ASN A 242 0.10 -7.74 -8.60
N PHE A 243 0.14 -8.35 -7.41
CA PHE A 243 -0.29 -9.72 -7.16
C PHE A 243 -1.58 -9.67 -6.34
N ALA A 244 -2.70 -10.02 -6.96
CA ALA A 244 -4.01 -10.00 -6.33
C ALA A 244 -4.58 -11.42 -6.19
N LYS A 245 -5.30 -11.66 -5.09
CA LYS A 245 -6.09 -12.86 -4.83
C LYS A 245 -7.55 -12.50 -4.58
N ALA A 246 -8.46 -13.37 -5.01
CA ALA A 246 -9.85 -13.40 -4.60
C ALA A 246 -10.02 -14.19 -3.29
N GLY A 247 -11.20 -14.08 -2.67
CA GLY A 247 -11.51 -14.84 -1.45
C GLY A 247 -11.44 -16.36 -1.65
N ASN A 248 -11.72 -16.84 -2.86
CA ASN A 248 -11.65 -18.26 -3.21
C ASN A 248 -10.23 -18.79 -3.50
N PHE A 249 -9.19 -17.97 -3.35
CA PHE A 249 -7.80 -18.44 -3.49
C PHE A 249 -7.35 -19.35 -2.33
N GLU A 250 -7.92 -19.16 -1.15
CA GLU A 250 -7.80 -20.06 0.02
C GLU A 250 -6.38 -20.38 0.52
N ALA A 251 -5.40 -19.57 0.13
CA ALA A 251 -4.01 -19.72 0.57
C ALA A 251 -3.36 -18.37 0.93
N ASP A 252 -2.18 -18.44 1.55
CA ASP A 252 -1.35 -17.27 1.83
C ASP A 252 -0.86 -16.62 0.53
N LEU A 253 -1.03 -15.30 0.42
CA LEU A 253 -0.64 -14.55 -0.77
C LEU A 253 0.88 -14.61 -0.99
N TYR A 254 1.69 -14.53 0.07
CA TYR A 254 3.13 -14.42 -0.04
C TYR A 254 3.79 -15.76 -0.33
N ASP A 255 3.41 -16.81 0.41
CA ASP A 255 3.91 -18.17 0.20
C ASP A 255 3.49 -18.70 -1.16
N SER A 256 2.19 -18.68 -1.44
CA SER A 256 1.62 -19.47 -2.53
C SER A 256 1.62 -18.75 -3.87
N PHE A 257 1.88 -17.44 -3.88
CA PHE A 257 1.87 -16.66 -5.11
C PHE A 257 3.08 -15.74 -5.26
N VAL A 258 3.27 -14.76 -4.37
CA VAL A 258 4.29 -13.70 -4.58
C VAL A 258 5.70 -14.26 -4.61
N SER A 259 6.09 -15.10 -3.65
CA SER A 259 7.44 -15.68 -3.60
C SER A 259 7.75 -16.54 -4.84
N CYS A 260 6.75 -17.28 -5.32
CA CYS A 260 6.84 -18.11 -6.52
C CYS A 260 7.01 -17.29 -7.79
N GLN A 261 6.21 -16.23 -7.97
CA GLN A 261 6.27 -15.38 -9.16
C GLN A 261 7.56 -14.54 -9.20
N LEU A 262 7.97 -13.97 -8.06
CA LEU A 262 9.22 -13.21 -7.96
C LEU A 262 10.46 -14.10 -7.93
N LYS A 263 10.27 -15.42 -7.83
CA LYS A 263 11.31 -16.41 -7.70
C LYS A 263 12.29 -16.13 -6.55
N ASN A 264 11.80 -15.65 -5.41
CA ASN A 264 12.64 -15.15 -4.33
C ASN A 264 12.22 -15.59 -2.92
N ASP A 265 13.18 -15.58 -2.00
CA ASP A 265 12.90 -15.58 -0.56
C ASP A 265 12.33 -14.21 -0.17
N LEU A 266 11.37 -14.17 0.76
CA LEU A 266 10.75 -12.94 1.23
C LEU A 266 10.89 -12.78 2.75
N GLN A 267 11.07 -11.54 3.19
CA GLN A 267 10.82 -11.12 4.56
C GLN A 267 9.57 -10.24 4.54
N VAL A 268 8.56 -10.60 5.32
CA VAL A 268 7.21 -10.05 5.25
C VAL A 268 6.80 -9.49 6.61
N GLU A 269 6.49 -8.20 6.65
CA GLU A 269 5.85 -7.54 7.77
C GLU A 269 4.34 -7.53 7.52
N THR A 270 3.58 -8.08 8.47
CA THR A 270 2.13 -7.92 8.54
C THR A 270 1.68 -7.93 9.99
N TRP A 271 0.48 -7.41 10.24
CA TRP A 271 -0.09 -7.39 11.59
C TRP A 271 -0.31 -8.81 12.14
N GLN A 272 0.42 -9.17 13.19
CA GLN A 272 0.36 -10.50 13.84
C GLN A 272 -0.34 -10.45 15.21
N ASN A 273 -1.31 -9.55 15.39
CA ASN A 273 -2.09 -9.41 16.64
C ASN A 273 -3.41 -10.22 16.64
N GLY A 274 -3.47 -11.30 15.86
CA GLY A 274 -4.60 -12.23 15.85
C GLY A 274 -4.50 -13.30 16.94
N GLU A 275 -5.44 -14.25 16.95
CA GLU A 275 -5.28 -15.47 17.74
C GLU A 275 -3.96 -16.15 17.35
N LYS A 276 -3.08 -16.41 18.32
CA LYS A 276 -1.72 -16.89 18.03
C LYS A 276 -1.68 -18.19 17.22
N SER A 277 -2.69 -19.05 17.41
CA SER A 277 -2.89 -20.30 16.65
C SER A 277 -3.17 -20.07 15.16
N LYS A 278 -3.63 -18.87 14.79
CA LYS A 278 -4.02 -18.48 13.43
C LYS A 278 -2.99 -17.62 12.71
N VAL A 279 -1.95 -17.17 13.42
CA VAL A 279 -0.81 -16.48 12.81
C VAL A 279 0.03 -17.52 12.07
N LEU A 280 0.21 -17.33 10.76
CA LEU A 280 1.00 -18.26 9.97
C LEU A 280 2.47 -18.18 10.40
N PRO A 281 3.17 -19.31 10.61
CA PRO A 281 4.59 -19.27 10.92
C PRO A 281 5.42 -18.87 9.69
N SER A 282 6.69 -18.53 9.92
CA SER A 282 7.66 -18.47 8.83
C SER A 282 7.76 -19.82 8.12
N ASN A 283 7.77 -19.81 6.79
CA ASN A 283 7.74 -21.02 5.98
C ASN A 283 9.04 -21.12 5.16
N CYS A 284 9.88 -22.11 5.45
CA CYS A 284 11.16 -22.35 4.74
C CYS A 284 11.08 -23.54 3.77
N SER A 285 9.87 -23.95 3.42
CA SER A 285 9.62 -25.12 2.58
C SER A 285 8.59 -24.82 1.50
N VAL A 286 8.49 -23.55 1.09
CA VAL A 286 7.59 -23.14 0.01
C VAL A 286 8.02 -23.84 -1.27
N LYS A 287 7.08 -24.59 -1.86
CA LYS A 287 7.20 -25.27 -3.14
C LYS A 287 6.32 -24.58 -4.16
N CYS A 288 6.91 -24.22 -5.29
CA CYS A 288 6.22 -23.55 -6.37
C CYS A 288 6.04 -24.52 -7.52
N GLU A 289 4.85 -24.52 -8.11
CA GLU A 289 4.54 -25.39 -9.25
C GLU A 289 5.53 -25.15 -10.40
N GLY A 290 6.08 -26.23 -10.96
CA GLY A 290 7.06 -26.15 -12.05
C GLY A 290 8.45 -25.66 -11.63
N ASP A 291 8.74 -25.53 -10.33
CA ASP A 291 10.04 -25.08 -9.83
C ASP A 291 10.58 -25.99 -8.72
N SER A 292 11.76 -26.58 -8.97
CA SER A 292 12.44 -27.45 -8.01
C SER A 292 13.02 -26.71 -6.80
N SER A 293 13.25 -25.40 -6.91
CA SER A 293 13.84 -24.59 -5.84
C SER A 293 12.87 -24.40 -4.67
N THR A 294 13.37 -24.59 -3.45
CA THR A 294 12.64 -24.25 -2.23
C THR A 294 12.82 -22.78 -1.93
N ARG A 295 11.75 -22.11 -1.49
CA ARG A 295 11.78 -20.71 -1.03
C ARG A 295 11.45 -20.60 0.44
N SER A 296 11.90 -19.49 1.02
CA SER A 296 11.60 -19.11 2.40
C SER A 296 10.85 -17.78 2.48
N VAL A 297 9.77 -17.76 3.26
CA VAL A 297 8.99 -16.56 3.56
C VAL A 297 8.96 -16.36 5.09
N PHE A 298 9.74 -15.39 5.56
CA PHE A 298 9.93 -15.09 6.97
C PHE A 298 8.99 -13.99 7.45
N ASN A 299 8.38 -14.15 8.63
CA ASN A 299 7.68 -13.06 9.30
C ASN A 299 8.65 -12.12 10.00
N ILE A 300 8.62 -10.85 9.65
CA ILE A 300 9.23 -9.78 10.45
C ILE A 300 8.46 -9.68 11.78
N ASN A 301 9.18 -9.48 12.88
CA ASN A 301 8.59 -9.42 14.23
C ASN A 301 8.92 -8.12 14.98
N SER A 302 9.86 -7.33 14.47
CA SER A 302 10.22 -6.06 15.07
C SER A 302 10.88 -5.14 14.05
N ILE A 303 10.57 -3.85 14.20
CA ILE A 303 11.01 -2.78 13.31
C ILE A 303 11.74 -1.72 14.12
N SER A 304 12.80 -1.16 13.53
CA SER A 304 13.55 -0.03 14.06
C SER A 304 13.83 0.98 12.95
N ILE A 305 13.13 2.11 12.97
CA ILE A 305 13.32 3.17 11.98
C ILE A 305 13.94 4.39 12.67
N GLN A 306 15.23 4.64 12.39
CA GLN A 306 16.03 5.70 13.02
C GLN A 306 15.93 5.72 14.58
N GLY A 307 15.83 4.53 15.19
CA GLY A 307 15.71 4.36 16.64
C GLY A 307 14.29 4.45 17.21
N ASP A 308 13.26 4.68 16.38
CA ASP A 308 11.87 4.43 16.74
C ASP A 308 11.59 2.93 16.59
N ASN A 309 11.46 2.23 17.71
CA ASN A 309 11.30 0.77 17.78
C ASN A 309 9.86 0.38 18.07
N PHE A 310 9.35 -0.63 17.37
CA PHE A 310 8.04 -1.21 17.64
C PHE A 310 7.93 -2.65 17.12
N LYS A 311 6.88 -3.32 17.56
CA LYS A 311 6.60 -4.73 17.29
C LYS A 311 5.55 -4.86 16.20
N GLU A 312 5.60 -5.97 15.47
CA GLU A 312 4.61 -6.41 14.47
C GLU A 312 3.17 -6.43 15.03
N THR A 313 3.00 -6.71 16.33
CA THR A 313 1.68 -6.67 17.00
C THR A 313 1.09 -5.27 17.12
N LYS A 314 1.93 -4.24 16.98
CA LYS A 314 1.57 -2.82 16.98
C LYS A 314 1.74 -2.19 15.60
N ASP A 315 1.73 -3.00 14.54
CA ASP A 315 1.88 -2.52 13.17
C ASP A 315 0.83 -3.12 12.24
N HIS A 316 -0.01 -2.27 11.67
CA HIS A 316 -0.99 -2.62 10.65
C HIS A 316 -0.39 -2.59 9.24
N SER A 317 0.83 -2.13 9.05
CA SER A 317 1.50 -2.15 7.75
C SER A 317 1.53 -3.58 7.17
N LYS A 318 1.50 -3.66 5.84
CA LYS A 318 1.76 -4.92 5.13
C LYS A 318 2.76 -4.63 4.03
N TRP A 319 3.96 -5.16 4.18
CA TRP A 319 5.02 -5.01 3.19
C TRP A 319 5.94 -6.22 3.18
N ALA A 320 6.65 -6.41 2.08
CA ALA A 320 7.65 -7.44 1.95
C ALA A 320 8.88 -6.92 1.21
N VAL A 321 10.03 -7.48 1.54
CA VAL A 321 11.26 -7.32 0.75
C VAL A 321 11.80 -8.68 0.36
N SER A 322 12.36 -8.75 -0.85
CA SER A 322 13.05 -9.95 -1.29
C SER A 322 14.48 -10.02 -0.77
N LYS A 323 15.05 -11.21 -0.73
CA LYS A 323 16.44 -11.42 -0.33
C LYS A 323 17.43 -11.02 -1.44
N THR A 324 17.10 -11.35 -2.68
CA THR A 324 17.84 -10.91 -3.88
C THR A 324 16.94 -10.09 -4.80
N ASP A 325 17.47 -9.50 -5.86
CA ASP A 325 16.68 -8.81 -6.91
C ASP A 325 15.92 -7.56 -6.46
N GLN A 326 16.11 -7.12 -5.21
CA GLN A 326 15.73 -5.79 -4.71
C GLN A 326 14.24 -5.44 -4.85
N TRP A 327 13.35 -6.43 -4.69
CA TRP A 327 11.90 -6.22 -4.71
C TRP A 327 11.42 -5.64 -3.39
N VAL A 328 10.55 -4.64 -3.50
CA VAL A 328 9.77 -4.08 -2.39
C VAL A 328 8.30 -4.22 -2.75
N CYS A 329 7.51 -4.81 -1.86
CA CYS A 329 6.08 -5.01 -2.00
C CYS A 329 5.33 -4.29 -0.88
N ILE A 330 4.25 -3.57 -1.19
CA ILE A 330 3.38 -2.92 -0.21
C ILE A 330 1.92 -3.25 -0.57
N GLY A 331 1.13 -3.67 0.42
CA GLY A 331 -0.18 -4.24 0.15
C GLY A 331 -1.17 -4.25 1.30
N ASP A 332 -2.09 -5.20 1.19
CA ASP A 332 -3.38 -5.22 1.87
C ASP A 332 -3.50 -6.37 2.90
N ILE A 333 -2.89 -7.53 2.63
CA ILE A 333 -3.22 -8.79 3.32
C ILE A 333 -2.21 -9.14 4.40
N ASN A 334 -2.74 -9.52 5.59
CA ASN A 334 -1.94 -10.10 6.66
C ASN A 334 -1.67 -11.59 6.43
N ARG A 335 -0.58 -12.11 7.00
CA ARG A 335 -0.28 -13.56 7.04
C ARG A 335 -1.00 -14.25 8.22
N LEU A 336 -2.32 -14.35 8.11
CA LEU A 336 -3.21 -15.03 9.07
C LEU A 336 -4.12 -16.00 8.31
N GLU A 337 -4.44 -17.16 8.90
CA GLU A 337 -5.36 -18.15 8.30
C GLU A 337 -6.73 -17.53 7.95
N THR A 338 -7.22 -16.61 8.78
CA THR A 338 -8.50 -15.92 8.53
C THR A 338 -8.51 -15.07 7.25
N GLN A 339 -7.34 -14.77 6.68
CA GLN A 339 -7.21 -14.04 5.41
C GLN A 339 -7.18 -14.96 4.18
N PHE A 340 -7.21 -16.29 4.35
CA PHE A 340 -7.31 -17.22 3.22
C PHE A 340 -8.56 -16.97 2.40
N HIS A 341 -9.67 -16.67 3.07
CA HIS A 341 -10.98 -16.45 2.46
C HIS A 341 -11.30 -14.98 2.14
N ARG A 342 -10.30 -14.10 2.12
CA ARG A 342 -10.49 -12.67 1.81
C ARG A 342 -9.66 -12.25 0.61
N GLY A 343 -10.28 -11.47 -0.27
CA GLY A 343 -9.58 -10.85 -1.39
C GLY A 343 -8.59 -9.78 -0.91
N GLY A 344 -7.54 -9.53 -1.69
CA GLY A 344 -6.56 -8.48 -1.43
C GLY A 344 -5.31 -8.66 -2.28
N ALA A 345 -4.40 -7.70 -2.20
CA ALA A 345 -3.23 -7.69 -3.07
C ALA A 345 -1.96 -7.15 -2.40
N THR A 346 -0.84 -7.30 -3.09
CA THR A 346 0.39 -6.56 -2.82
C THR A 346 1.00 -6.06 -4.12
N THR A 347 1.52 -4.83 -4.11
CA THR A 347 2.14 -4.21 -5.28
C THR A 347 3.64 -4.14 -5.08
N CYS A 348 4.37 -4.82 -5.95
CA CYS A 348 5.81 -4.97 -5.91
C CYS A 348 6.50 -4.15 -7.01
N PHE A 349 7.69 -3.64 -6.72
CA PHE A 349 8.56 -2.98 -7.69
C PHE A 349 10.02 -3.15 -7.30
N GLN A 350 10.92 -3.07 -8.29
CA GLN A 350 12.36 -3.13 -8.04
C GLN A 350 12.91 -1.71 -7.88
N ASN A 351 13.54 -1.46 -6.74
CA ASN A 351 14.30 -0.23 -6.50
C ASN A 351 15.32 -0.49 -5.39
N GLY A 352 16.60 -0.55 -5.72
CA GLY A 352 17.65 -0.91 -4.77
C GLY A 352 17.78 0.01 -3.56
N GLN A 353 17.49 1.30 -3.70
CA GLN A 353 17.57 2.24 -2.58
C GLN A 353 16.36 2.12 -1.66
N VAL A 354 15.15 2.01 -2.22
CA VAL A 354 13.94 1.77 -1.42
C VAL A 354 14.04 0.41 -0.72
N HIS A 355 14.49 -0.63 -1.43
CA HIS A 355 14.75 -1.96 -0.87
C HIS A 355 15.71 -1.89 0.32
N LYS A 356 16.86 -1.23 0.15
CA LYS A 356 17.81 -0.98 1.23
C LYS A 356 17.16 -0.26 2.41
N GLY A 357 16.34 0.77 2.16
CA GLY A 357 15.61 1.49 3.19
C GLY A 357 14.67 0.59 4.01
N PHE A 358 13.95 -0.33 3.37
CA PHE A 358 13.09 -1.30 4.06
C PHE A 358 13.88 -2.40 4.77
N THR A 359 14.93 -2.94 4.15
CA THR A 359 15.77 -3.97 4.78
C THR A 359 16.48 -3.44 6.03
N GLN A 360 16.93 -2.18 6.01
CA GLN A 360 17.62 -1.56 7.15
C GLN A 360 16.74 -1.35 8.39
N ILE A 361 15.42 -1.29 8.23
CA ILE A 361 14.50 -1.11 9.36
C ILE A 361 14.04 -2.43 9.99
N ILE A 362 14.42 -3.58 9.42
CA ILE A 362 14.12 -4.91 9.99
C ILE A 362 15.01 -5.11 11.21
N ALA A 363 14.44 -4.99 12.41
CA ALA A 363 15.15 -5.24 13.66
C ALA A 363 15.17 -6.75 14.02
N GLY A 364 14.16 -7.49 13.59
CA GLY A 364 14.06 -8.93 13.83
C GLY A 364 13.00 -9.60 12.97
N TYR A 365 13.19 -10.89 12.74
CA TYR A 365 12.23 -11.76 12.06
C TYR A 365 12.25 -13.16 12.68
N ASN A 366 11.13 -13.86 12.58
CA ASN A 366 10.98 -15.22 13.04
C ASN A 366 11.69 -16.16 12.06
N LYS A 367 12.70 -16.88 12.54
CA LYS A 367 13.29 -17.99 11.78
C LYS A 367 12.29 -19.15 11.75
N CYS A 368 12.41 -20.00 10.75
CA CYS A 368 11.69 -21.27 10.77
C CYS A 368 12.20 -22.10 11.96
N GLY A 369 11.27 -22.69 12.71
CA GLY A 369 11.64 -23.59 13.80
C GLY A 369 12.33 -24.85 13.26
N THR A 370 13.09 -25.53 14.11
CA THR A 370 13.30 -26.98 13.96
C THR A 370 11.93 -27.64 14.09
N PHE A 371 11.48 -28.34 13.05
CA PHE A 371 10.20 -29.04 12.96
C PHE A 371 9.79 -29.70 14.29
N ASN A 372 8.76 -29.17 14.95
CA ASN A 372 8.02 -29.95 15.94
C ASN A 372 7.00 -30.78 15.16
N LYS A 373 7.19 -32.11 15.14
CA LYS A 373 6.42 -33.07 14.33
C LYS A 373 4.94 -33.21 14.72
N ASP A 374 4.47 -32.47 15.72
CA ASP A 374 3.14 -32.69 16.30
C ASP A 374 2.01 -31.86 15.67
N PHE A 375 2.27 -31.09 14.60
CA PHE A 375 1.29 -30.14 14.05
C PHE A 375 0.56 -30.55 12.77
N PHE A 376 0.80 -31.75 12.22
CA PHE A 376 -0.01 -32.27 11.12
C PHE A 376 -0.23 -33.77 11.25
N GLN A 377 -1.48 -34.17 11.56
CA GLN A 377 -1.94 -35.48 11.12
C GLN A 377 -2.18 -35.38 9.60
N PRO A 378 -1.64 -36.31 8.79
CA PRO A 378 -1.94 -36.36 7.37
C PRO A 378 -3.44 -36.61 7.18
N VAL A 379 -4.08 -35.79 6.36
CA VAL A 379 -5.36 -36.16 5.76
C VAL A 379 -5.05 -37.30 4.80
N GLU A 380 -5.42 -38.52 5.18
CA GLU A 380 -5.42 -39.65 4.26
C GLU A 380 -6.33 -39.30 3.08
N LEU A 381 -5.72 -39.28 1.89
CA LEU A 381 -6.46 -39.35 0.64
C LEU A 381 -7.18 -40.70 0.62
N LEU A 382 -8.48 -40.70 0.92
CA LEU A 382 -9.33 -41.84 0.65
C LEU A 382 -9.44 -41.99 -0.87
N SER A 383 -8.66 -42.93 -1.39
CA SER A 383 -8.93 -43.58 -2.67
C SER A 383 -10.13 -44.51 -2.51
N THR A 384 -11.27 -44.14 -3.09
CA THR A 384 -12.20 -44.98 -3.88
C THR A 384 -13.25 -44.09 -4.52
#